data_AF-A0A538EH33-F1
#
_entry.id   AF-A0A538EH33-F1
#
_cell.length_a   1.000
_cell.length_b   1.000
_cell.length_c   1.000
_cell.angle_alpha   90.00
_cell.angle_beta   90.00
_cell.angle_gamma   90.00
#
_symmetry.space_group_name_H-M   'P 1'
#
loop_
_entity.id
_entity.type
_entity.pdbx_description
1 polymer ?
#
loop_
_entity_poly.entity_id
_entity_poly.type
_entity_poly.pdbx_seq_one_letter_code
_entity_poly.pdbx_strand_id
1 'polypeptide(L)'
;KLKLLARALERAQVYEGGRIVVSYLLRTDFTDVGAAEPYSEGIIDYLRAVEGADMAVLIREPPRQDGPTRRVSLRASVDELDVSAIARKSGGGGHRQAAGFSSEASIDEITDFVRREFLASARA
;
A
#
# COMPACT_ATOMS: atom_id res chain seq x y z
N LYS A 1 -1.48 11.35 14.04
CA LYS A 1 -1.28 9.90 13.74
C LYS A 1 -2.56 9.07 13.88
N LEU A 2 -3.16 8.95 15.08
CA LEU A 2 -4.35 8.10 15.30
C LEU A 2 -5.52 8.32 14.33
N LYS A 3 -5.87 9.59 14.03
CA LYS A 3 -6.94 9.90 13.07
C LYS A 3 -6.64 9.44 11.64
N LEU A 4 -5.38 9.53 11.19
CA LEU A 4 -4.98 8.99 9.87
C LEU A 4 -5.01 7.47 9.85
N LEU A 5 -4.58 6.83 10.95
CA LEU A 5 -4.71 5.38 11.07
C LEU A 5 -6.19 4.97 10.97
N ALA A 6 -7.09 5.65 11.68
CA ALA A 6 -8.53 5.37 11.59
C ALA A 6 -9.06 5.49 10.15
N ARG A 7 -8.65 6.51 9.39
CA ARG A 7 -9.00 6.65 7.96
C ARG A 7 -8.50 5.48 7.11
N ALA A 8 -7.25 5.05 7.32
CA ALA A 8 -6.72 3.90 6.60
C ALA A 8 -7.44 2.60 6.98
N LEU A 9 -7.79 2.40 8.25
CA LEU A 9 -8.53 1.21 8.69
C LEU A 9 -9.96 1.19 8.15
N GLU A 10 -10.65 2.35 8.17
CA GLU A 10 -12.00 2.51 7.61
C GLU A 10 -12.08 2.16 6.12
N ARG A 11 -11.01 2.45 5.37
CA ARG A 11 -10.93 2.18 3.92
C ARG A 11 -10.21 0.88 3.56
N ALA A 12 -9.81 0.07 4.54
CA ALA A 12 -9.15 -1.19 4.26
C ALA A 12 -10.10 -2.15 3.53
N GLN A 13 -9.61 -2.74 2.44
CA GLN A 13 -10.31 -3.74 1.62
C GLN A 13 -9.47 -5.01 1.54
N VAL A 14 -10.13 -6.16 1.60
CA VAL A 14 -9.48 -7.48 1.53
C VAL A 14 -9.74 -8.13 0.18
N TYR A 15 -8.73 -8.76 -0.40
CA TYR A 15 -8.79 -9.41 -1.71
C TYR A 15 -8.15 -10.80 -1.69
N GLU A 16 -8.40 -11.56 -2.75
CA GLU A 16 -7.81 -12.90 -2.98
C GLU A 16 -8.00 -13.86 -1.80
N GLY A 17 -9.22 -13.91 -1.26
CA GLY A 17 -9.55 -14.77 -0.12
C GLY A 17 -8.93 -14.31 1.21
N GLY A 18 -8.61 -13.02 1.35
CA GLY A 18 -8.01 -12.43 2.55
C GLY A 18 -6.49 -12.29 2.50
N ARG A 19 -5.85 -12.77 1.42
CA ARG A 19 -4.38 -12.78 1.29
C ARG A 19 -3.78 -11.40 0.99
N ILE A 20 -4.59 -10.45 0.52
CA ILE A 20 -4.15 -9.07 0.26
C ILE A 20 -5.03 -8.10 1.03
N VAL A 21 -4.41 -7.18 1.76
CA VAL A 21 -5.08 -6.01 2.35
C VAL A 21 -4.61 -4.75 1.65
N VAL A 22 -5.54 -3.98 1.09
CA VAL A 22 -5.24 -2.69 0.45
C VAL A 22 -5.98 -1.58 1.17
N SER A 23 -5.31 -0.46 1.41
CA SER A 23 -5.94 0.76 1.86
C SER A 23 -5.27 1.98 1.22
N TYR A 24 -5.88 3.15 1.42
CA TYR A 24 -5.36 4.40 0.92
C TYR A 24 -5.60 5.60 1.84
N LEU A 25 -4.74 6.61 1.68
CA LEU A 25 -4.89 7.95 2.26
C LEU A 25 -4.92 8.97 1.14
N LEU A 26 -6.00 9.74 1.09
CA LEU A 26 -6.17 10.87 0.22
C LEU A 26 -5.43 12.08 0.76
N ARG A 27 -5.09 13.01 -0.12
CA ARG A 27 -4.47 14.28 0.28
C ARG A 27 -5.32 15.04 1.30
N THR A 28 -6.64 15.02 1.11
CA THR A 28 -7.62 15.66 1.99
C THR A 28 -7.64 15.05 3.39
N ASP A 29 -7.31 13.77 3.55
CA ASP A 29 -7.27 13.16 4.89
C ASP A 29 -6.21 13.81 5.78
N PHE A 30 -5.08 14.23 5.20
CA PHE A 30 -4.03 14.93 5.92
C PHE A 30 -4.47 16.32 6.36
N THR A 31 -5.14 17.07 5.47
CA THR A 31 -5.64 18.40 5.79
C THR A 31 -6.76 18.36 6.82
N ASP A 32 -7.73 17.45 6.66
CA ASP A 32 -8.94 17.37 7.49
C ASP A 32 -8.61 17.03 8.95
N VAL A 33 -7.54 16.27 9.17
CA VAL A 33 -7.13 15.84 10.52
C VAL A 33 -5.92 16.61 11.05
N GLY A 34 -5.44 17.61 10.31
CA GLY A 34 -4.28 18.43 10.68
C GLY A 34 -2.99 17.62 10.84
N ALA A 35 -2.76 16.63 9.97
CA ALA A 35 -1.62 15.73 10.05
C ALA A 35 -0.56 16.00 8.98
N ALA A 36 0.71 15.99 9.39
CA ALA A 36 1.84 16.01 8.47
C ALA A 36 2.10 14.62 7.87
N GLU A 37 2.78 14.56 6.72
CA GLU A 37 3.09 13.29 6.01
C GLU A 37 3.74 12.21 6.90
N PRO A 38 4.72 12.53 7.79
CA PRO A 38 5.36 11.52 8.65
C PRO A 38 4.38 10.78 9.57
N TYR A 39 3.19 11.33 9.82
CA TYR A 39 2.17 10.64 10.61
C TYR A 39 1.55 9.44 9.89
N SER A 40 1.80 9.27 8.59
CA SER A 40 1.42 8.07 7.84
C SER A 40 2.41 6.90 7.99
N GLU A 41 3.60 7.15 8.56
CA GLU A 41 4.60 6.11 8.76
C GLU A 41 4.14 5.02 9.74
N GLY A 42 4.37 3.76 9.35
CA GLY A 42 3.98 2.57 10.11
C GLY A 42 2.50 2.22 10.06
N ILE A 43 1.63 3.00 9.39
CA ILE A 43 0.21 2.63 9.22
C ILE A 43 0.08 1.29 8.48
N ILE A 44 0.91 1.05 7.48
CA ILE A 44 0.92 -0.20 6.71
C ILE A 44 1.17 -1.44 7.58
N ASP A 45 1.86 -1.31 8.71
CA ASP A 45 2.11 -2.45 9.62
C ASP A 45 0.83 -2.91 10.33
N TYR A 46 -0.13 -2.01 10.56
CA TYR A 46 -1.45 -2.39 11.07
C TYR A 46 -2.27 -3.16 10.04
N LEU A 47 -2.17 -2.79 8.76
CA LEU A 47 -2.80 -3.53 7.66
C LEU A 47 -2.16 -4.92 7.49
N ARG A 48 -0.83 -4.99 7.66
CA ARG A 48 -0.05 -6.23 7.60
C ARG A 48 -0.35 -7.20 8.74
N ALA A 49 -0.78 -6.70 9.89
CA ALA A 49 -1.09 -7.51 11.06
C ALA A 49 -2.41 -8.29 10.95
N VAL A 50 -3.17 -8.12 9.86
CA VAL A 50 -4.38 -8.92 9.61
C VAL A 50 -4.00 -10.38 9.42
N GLU A 51 -4.61 -11.26 10.21
CA GLU A 51 -4.34 -12.70 10.19
C GLU A 51 -4.66 -13.28 8.80
N GLY A 52 -3.73 -14.08 8.26
CA GLY A 52 -3.86 -14.70 6.93
C GLY A 52 -3.52 -13.78 5.74
N ALA A 53 -3.20 -12.51 5.97
CA ALA A 53 -2.75 -11.61 4.90
C ALA A 53 -1.28 -11.86 4.56
N ASP A 54 -1.01 -12.22 3.29
CA ASP A 54 0.34 -12.39 2.75
C ASP A 54 0.96 -11.06 2.34
N MET A 55 0.13 -10.09 1.94
CA MET A 55 0.56 -8.79 1.46
C MET A 55 -0.32 -7.64 1.98
N ALA A 56 0.32 -6.58 2.46
CA ALA A 56 -0.33 -5.30 2.74
C ALA A 56 0.12 -4.22 1.77
N VAL A 57 -0.83 -3.39 1.34
CA VAL A 57 -0.63 -2.29 0.40
C VAL A 57 -1.22 -1.01 0.99
N LEU A 58 -0.42 0.05 1.01
CA LEU A 58 -0.89 1.38 1.37
C LEU A 58 -0.57 2.36 0.24
N ILE A 59 -1.62 2.91 -0.36
CA ILE A 59 -1.54 3.94 -1.40
C ILE A 59 -1.72 5.30 -0.73
N ARG A 60 -0.82 6.25 -0.94
CA ARG A 60 -0.91 7.58 -0.34
C ARG A 60 -0.78 8.65 -1.39
N GLU A 61 -1.66 9.64 -1.33
CA GLU A 61 -1.48 10.91 -2.03
C GLU A 61 -0.68 11.85 -1.11
N PRO A 62 0.58 12.18 -1.44
CA PRO A 62 1.39 13.07 -0.59
C PRO A 62 0.68 14.40 -0.37
N PRO A 63 0.82 15.06 0.81
CA PRO A 63 0.16 16.34 1.06
C PRO A 63 0.55 17.45 0.06
N ARG A 64 1.81 17.44 -0.38
CA ARG A 64 2.34 18.40 -1.37
C ARG A 64 2.22 17.87 -2.80
N GLN A 65 2.06 18.76 -3.78
CA GLN A 65 1.84 18.43 -5.21
C GLN A 65 3.16 18.40 -6.01
N ASP A 66 4.30 18.47 -5.33
CA ASP A 66 5.64 18.40 -5.91
C ASP A 66 6.08 16.94 -6.09
N GLY A 67 5.53 16.27 -7.09
CA GLY A 67 5.92 14.91 -7.46
C GLY A 67 4.74 14.02 -7.82
N PRO A 68 4.93 12.70 -7.79
CA PRO A 68 3.94 11.77 -8.30
C PRO A 68 2.65 11.80 -7.47
N THR A 69 1.51 11.65 -8.14
CA THR A 69 0.19 11.77 -7.50
C THR A 69 0.02 10.77 -6.36
N ARG A 70 0.55 9.53 -6.51
CA ARG A 70 0.45 8.48 -5.50
C ARG A 70 1.80 7.80 -5.22
N ARG A 71 2.05 7.54 -3.94
CA ARG A 71 3.13 6.67 -3.44
C ARG A 71 2.52 5.38 -2.92
N VAL A 72 3.01 4.25 -3.41
CA VAL A 72 2.52 2.92 -3.04
C VAL A 72 3.58 2.23 -2.19
N SER A 73 3.18 1.76 -1.01
CA SER A 73 4.01 0.94 -0.14
C SER A 73 3.47 -0.48 -0.10
N LEU A 74 4.37 -1.46 -0.21
CA LEU A 74 4.07 -2.88 -0.18
C LEU A 74 4.83 -3.53 0.98
N ARG A 75 4.16 -4.44 1.70
CA ARG A 75 4.80 -5.28 2.70
C ARG A 75 4.35 -6.73 2.53
N ALA A 76 5.30 -7.65 2.65
CA ALA A 76 5.00 -9.08 2.73
C ALA A 76 4.89 -9.51 4.21
N SER A 77 4.02 -10.48 4.48
CA SER A 77 3.94 -11.19 5.76
C SER A 77 4.53 -12.60 5.69
N VAL A 78 4.83 -13.10 4.48
CA VAL A 78 5.35 -14.44 4.20
C VAL A 78 6.64 -14.33 3.38
N ASP A 79 7.58 -15.25 3.59
CA ASP A 79 8.93 -15.18 3.01
C ASP A 79 8.98 -15.59 1.53
N GLU A 80 8.00 -16.38 1.10
CA GLU A 80 7.79 -16.83 -0.27
C GLU A 80 7.44 -15.66 -1.21
N LEU A 81 6.85 -14.58 -0.67
CA LEU A 81 6.45 -13.41 -1.44
C LEU A 81 7.56 -12.35 -1.52
N ASP A 82 7.99 -12.01 -2.74
CA ASP A 82 8.91 -10.91 -3.01
C ASP A 82 8.16 -9.66 -3.51
N VAL A 83 7.82 -8.74 -2.60
CA VAL A 83 7.14 -7.49 -2.99
C VAL A 83 8.06 -6.52 -3.76
N SER A 84 9.39 -6.70 -3.70
CA SER A 84 10.31 -5.90 -4.51
C SER A 84 10.21 -6.25 -5.99
N ALA A 85 9.93 -7.51 -6.33
CA ALA A 85 9.67 -7.92 -7.71
C ALA A 85 8.40 -7.27 -8.27
N ILE A 86 7.34 -7.16 -7.46
CA ILE A 86 6.10 -6.45 -7.82
C ILE A 86 6.39 -4.95 -8.04
N ALA A 87 7.09 -4.30 -7.10
CA ALA A 87 7.39 -2.87 -7.21
C ALA A 87 8.23 -2.53 -8.45
N ARG A 88 9.22 -3.37 -8.81
CA ARG A 88 10.07 -3.17 -10.00
C ARG A 88 9.28 -3.17 -11.31
N LYS A 89 8.17 -3.90 -11.40
CA LYS A 89 7.28 -3.90 -12.57
C LYS A 89 6.57 -2.55 -12.79
N SER A 90 6.56 -1.69 -11.78
CA SER A 90 6.08 -0.31 -11.86
C SER A 90 7.21 0.73 -11.69
N GLY A 91 8.46 0.36 -11.99
CA GLY A 91 9.60 1.27 -11.90
C GLY A 91 10.05 1.63 -10.48
N GLY A 92 9.53 0.95 -9.46
CA GLY A 92 9.95 1.08 -8.08
C GLY A 92 11.02 0.09 -7.65
N GLY A 93 11.08 -0.19 -6.36
CA GLY A 93 12.06 -1.12 -5.80
C GLY A 93 11.96 -1.26 -4.29
N GLY A 94 12.97 -1.92 -3.70
CA GLY A 94 13.06 -2.18 -2.27
C GLY A 94 13.59 -3.59 -1.98
N HIS A 95 13.19 -4.13 -0.84
CA HIS A 95 13.55 -5.45 -0.34
C HIS A 95 12.39 -6.44 -0.47
N ARG A 96 12.69 -7.73 -0.38
CA ARG A 96 11.71 -8.82 -0.50
C ARG A 96 10.46 -8.61 0.35
N GLN A 97 10.62 -8.17 1.59
CA GLN A 97 9.52 -7.95 2.54
C GLN A 97 8.95 -6.52 2.52
N ALA A 98 9.59 -5.58 1.82
CA ALA A 98 9.34 -4.16 1.96
C ALA A 98 9.75 -3.38 0.71
N ALA A 99 8.78 -2.93 -0.07
CA ALA A 99 9.04 -2.22 -1.32
C ALA A 99 8.04 -1.11 -1.57
N GLY A 100 8.29 -0.30 -2.60
CA GLY A 100 7.36 0.73 -3.02
C GLY A 100 7.64 1.26 -4.40
N PHE A 101 6.66 1.95 -4.95
CA PHE A 101 6.73 2.62 -6.24
C PHE A 101 5.85 3.88 -6.22
N SER A 102 5.97 4.69 -7.27
CA SER A 102 5.13 5.88 -7.48
C SER A 102 4.28 5.69 -8.73
N SER A 103 3.09 6.29 -8.75
CA SER A 103 2.15 6.13 -9.87
C SER A 103 1.23 7.34 -10.03
N GLU A 104 0.85 7.62 -11.28
CA GLU A 104 -0.21 8.57 -11.65
C GLU A 104 -1.58 7.88 -11.80
N ALA A 105 -1.60 6.55 -11.87
CA ALA A 105 -2.82 5.77 -12.04
C ALA A 105 -3.76 5.93 -10.84
N SER A 106 -5.05 5.70 -11.05
CA SER A 106 -6.07 5.71 -10.01
C SER A 106 -5.82 4.64 -8.94
N ILE A 107 -6.47 4.80 -7.77
CA ILE A 107 -6.40 3.81 -6.69
C ILE A 107 -6.85 2.43 -7.18
N ASP A 108 -7.90 2.37 -8.01
CA ASP A 108 -8.44 1.13 -8.55
C ASP A 108 -7.45 0.46 -9.52
N GLU A 109 -6.86 1.22 -10.45
CA GLU A 109 -5.85 0.70 -11.37
C GLU A 109 -4.60 0.19 -10.64
N ILE A 110 -4.15 0.89 -9.59
CA ILE A 110 -3.05 0.43 -8.74
C ILE A 110 -3.43 -0.86 -8.01
N THR A 111 -4.66 -0.93 -7.48
CA THR A 111 -5.19 -2.10 -6.78
C THR A 111 -5.24 -3.31 -7.71
N ASP A 112 -5.74 -3.16 -8.93
CA ASP A 112 -5.80 -4.23 -9.92
C ASP A 112 -4.40 -4.67 -10.37
N PHE A 113 -3.47 -3.73 -10.52
CA PHE A 113 -2.07 -4.05 -10.79
C PHE A 113 -1.46 -4.92 -9.69
N VAL A 114 -1.53 -4.51 -8.42
CA VAL A 114 -0.91 -5.27 -7.32
C VAL A 114 -1.56 -6.65 -7.14
N ARG A 115 -2.88 -6.76 -7.34
CA ARG A 115 -3.59 -8.05 -7.27
C ARG A 115 -3.13 -9.00 -8.37
N ARG A 116 -3.06 -8.53 -9.61
CA ARG A 116 -2.57 -9.32 -10.76
C ARG A 116 -1.14 -9.81 -10.53
N GLU A 117 -0.26 -8.95 -10.05
CA GLU A 117 1.14 -9.30 -9.82
C GLU A 117 1.33 -10.25 -8.65
N PHE A 118 0.53 -10.11 -7.59
CA PHE A 118 0.48 -11.08 -6.48
C PHE A 118 0.05 -12.48 -6.96
N LEU A 119 -0.99 -12.57 -7.79
CA LEU A 119 -1.44 -13.85 -8.35
C LEU A 119 -0.39 -14.47 -9.28
N ALA A 120 0.38 -13.64 -9.99
CA ALA A 120 1.49 -14.11 -10.82
C ALA A 120 2.66 -14.64 -9.99
N SER A 121 2.96 -14.02 -8.83
CA SER A 121 4.04 -14.50 -7.95
C SER A 121 3.68 -15.78 -7.20
N ALA A 122 2.39 -16.05 -6.95
CA ALA A 122 1.94 -17.29 -6.31
C ALA A 122 1.97 -18.52 -7.24
N ARG A 123 2.22 -18.35 -8.54
CA ARG A 123 2.29 -19.42 -9.56
C ARG A 123 3.72 -19.78 -9.97
N ALA A 124 4.72 -19.07 -9.44
CA ALA A 124 6.14 -19.25 -9.72
C ALA A 124 6.78 -20.08 -8.61
#